data_AF-A0A7L4R3W3-F1
#
_entry.id   AF-A0A7L4R3W3-F1
#
_cell.length_a   1.000
_cell.length_b   1.000
_cell.length_c   1.000
_cell.angle_alpha   90.00
_cell.angle_beta   90.00
_cell.angle_gamma   90.00
#
_symmetry.space_group_name_H-M   'P 1'
#
loop_
_entity.id
_entity.type
_entity.pdbx_description
1 polymer ?
#
loop_
_entity_poly.entity_id
_entity_poly.type
_entity_poly.pdbx_seq_one_letter_code
_entity_poly.pdbx_strand_id
1 'polypeptide(L)'
;MTSRPSVSDDSVLMRWMALEMGKVNDGVVARRRRLSELLTEARPSSVTRDGSEFTFDRGVIKMLGENLPRTIHPRLKLPVIFFFNSTVPDSCLLTDEVALEALQILGELSRFREFSGGKLWVGRAIVYAIMRKYPTAVQIMMT
;
A
#
# COMPACT_ATOMS: atom_id res chain seq x y z
N MET A 1 -2.64 11.65 46.26
CA MET A 1 -1.52 10.74 45.89
C MET A 1 -1.67 10.44 44.41
N THR A 2 -0.75 10.94 43.58
CA THR A 2 -0.75 10.70 42.12
C THR A 2 -0.21 9.31 41.83
N SER A 3 -1.11 8.37 41.54
CA SER A 3 -0.76 7.02 41.10
C SER A 3 -0.06 7.10 39.75
N ARG A 4 1.26 6.87 39.71
CA ARG A 4 1.98 6.64 38.45
C ARG A 4 1.51 5.28 37.90
N PRO A 5 1.15 5.16 36.61
CA PRO A 5 0.83 3.86 36.05
C PRO A 5 2.07 2.99 36.12
N SER A 6 1.95 1.76 36.64
CA SER A 6 3.04 0.78 36.56
C SER A 6 3.22 0.41 35.09
N VAL A 7 4.35 0.78 34.52
CA VAL A 7 4.78 0.30 33.20
C VAL A 7 4.99 -1.21 33.35
N SER A 8 4.01 -2.02 32.93
CA SER A 8 4.13 -3.48 32.89
C SER A 8 5.14 -3.86 31.81
N ASP A 9 5.90 -4.94 31.99
CA ASP A 9 6.84 -5.47 30.99
C ASP A 9 6.16 -5.70 29.62
N ASP A 10 4.87 -6.06 29.63
CA ASP A 10 4.04 -6.17 28.43
C ASP A 10 3.92 -4.84 27.67
N SER A 11 3.81 -3.71 28.38
CA SER A 11 3.70 -2.39 27.75
C SER A 11 5.02 -1.92 27.14
N VAL A 12 6.16 -2.34 27.70
CA VAL A 12 7.49 -2.09 27.13
C VAL A 12 7.70 -2.97 25.90
N LEU A 13 7.35 -4.26 25.99
CA LEU A 13 7.42 -5.20 24.87
C LEU A 13 6.54 -4.75 23.70
N MET A 14 5.29 -4.39 23.96
CA MET A 14 4.37 -3.89 22.92
C MET A 14 4.89 -2.61 22.27
N ARG A 15 5.46 -1.69 23.05
CA ARG A 15 6.06 -0.47 22.53
C ARG A 15 7.31 -0.76 21.69
N TRP A 16 8.14 -1.72 22.10
CA TRP A 16 9.29 -2.15 21.33
C TRP A 16 8.88 -2.85 20.03
N MET A 17 7.89 -3.74 20.06
CA MET A 17 7.33 -4.38 18.87
C MET A 17 6.73 -3.36 17.89
N ALA A 18 6.04 -2.34 18.39
CA ALA A 18 5.52 -1.25 17.57
C ALA A 18 6.66 -0.46 16.89
N LEU A 19 7.79 -0.25 17.57
CA LEU A 19 8.98 0.38 17.00
C LEU A 19 9.63 -0.50 15.93
N GLU A 20 9.77 -1.81 16.16
CA GLU A 20 10.32 -2.74 15.17
C GLU A 20 9.40 -2.88 13.95
N MET A 21 8.08 -2.93 14.14
CA MET A 21 7.12 -2.87 13.03
C MET A 21 7.18 -1.53 12.28
N GLY A 22 7.49 -0.44 12.97
CA GLY A 22 7.81 0.86 12.37
C GLY A 22 8.96 0.74 11.38
N LYS A 23 10.08 0.15 11.81
CA LYS A 23 11.28 -0.05 10.97
C LYS A 23 11.01 -0.93 9.74
N VAL A 24 10.18 -1.96 9.88
CA VAL A 24 9.79 -2.79 8.72
C VAL A 24 9.04 -1.97 7.66
N ASN A 25 8.34 -0.92 8.07
CA ASN A 25 7.59 -0.03 7.19
C ASN A 25 8.38 1.20 6.72
N ASP A 26 9.65 1.34 7.10
CA ASP A 26 10.47 2.52 6.74
C ASP A 26 10.55 2.72 5.23
N GLY A 27 10.65 1.63 4.46
CA GLY A 27 10.66 1.64 2.99
C GLY A 27 9.29 1.85 2.31
N VAL A 28 8.19 1.97 3.07
CA VAL A 28 6.86 2.25 2.51
C VAL A 28 6.78 3.72 2.13
N VAL A 29 6.15 4.04 1.00
CA VAL A 29 5.95 5.43 0.55
C VAL A 29 5.08 6.19 1.55
N ALA A 30 5.61 7.31 2.07
CA ALA A 30 4.90 8.18 3.00
C ALA A 30 3.87 9.07 2.30
N ARG A 31 4.24 9.61 1.12
CA ARG A 31 3.38 10.48 0.32
C ARG A 31 3.04 9.83 -1.01
N ARG A 32 1.88 9.18 -1.07
CA ARG A 32 1.39 8.60 -2.34
C ARG A 32 1.07 9.70 -3.35
N ARG A 33 1.42 9.47 -4.61
CA ARG A 33 1.27 10.43 -5.71
C ARG A 33 0.27 9.97 -6.75
N ARG A 34 -0.36 10.89 -7.46
CA ARG A 34 -1.38 10.54 -8.46
C ARG A 34 -0.72 9.98 -9.72
N LEU A 35 -1.34 8.98 -10.36
CA LEU A 35 -0.85 8.44 -11.63
C LEU A 35 -0.68 9.54 -12.68
N SER A 36 -1.61 10.51 -12.74
CA SER A 36 -1.53 11.65 -13.65
C SER A 36 -0.26 12.50 -13.46
N GLU A 37 0.24 12.62 -12.22
CA GLU A 37 1.48 13.35 -11.92
C GLU A 37 2.70 12.52 -12.31
N LEU A 38 2.69 11.23 -11.98
CA LEU A 38 3.82 10.34 -12.27
C LEU A 38 4.03 10.13 -13.78
N LEU A 39 2.96 10.19 -14.57
CA LEU A 39 3.03 10.05 -16.04
C LEU A 39 3.73 11.23 -16.72
N THR A 40 3.80 12.41 -16.10
CA THR A 40 4.45 13.58 -16.70
C THR A 40 5.94 13.67 -16.36
N GLU A 41 6.44 12.80 -15.46
CA GLU A 41 7.80 12.85 -14.96
C GLU A 41 8.74 11.96 -15.76
N ALA A 42 9.93 12.49 -16.08
CA ALA A 42 10.99 11.70 -16.70
C ALA A 42 11.53 10.60 -15.79
N ARG A 43 11.52 10.85 -14.47
CA ARG A 43 11.91 9.94 -13.39
C ARG A 43 10.86 10.02 -12.27
N PRO A 44 9.77 9.23 -12.35
CA PRO A 44 8.72 9.29 -11.35
C PRO A 44 9.25 8.86 -9.98
N SER A 45 9.14 9.72 -8.97
CA SER A 45 9.59 9.41 -7.61
C SER A 45 8.68 9.96 -6.52
N SER A 46 8.89 9.47 -5.30
CA SER A 46 8.30 9.95 -4.05
C SER A 46 9.28 9.76 -2.89
N VAL A 47 8.78 9.84 -1.65
CA VAL A 47 9.56 9.74 -0.42
C VAL A 47 8.96 8.65 0.48
N THR A 48 9.82 7.82 1.04
CA THR A 48 9.49 6.76 2.01
C THR A 48 9.30 7.32 3.43
N ARG A 49 8.90 6.48 4.38
CA ARG A 49 8.63 6.91 5.78
C ARG A 49 9.89 7.32 6.53
N ASP A 50 11.04 6.75 6.18
CA ASP A 50 12.36 7.15 6.69
C ASP A 50 12.96 8.38 5.99
N GLY A 51 12.28 8.93 4.98
CA GLY A 51 12.74 10.11 4.23
C GLY A 51 13.62 9.79 3.02
N SER A 52 13.89 8.51 2.73
CA SER A 52 14.63 8.10 1.54
C SER A 52 13.85 8.35 0.24
N GLU A 53 14.56 8.49 -0.88
CA GLU A 53 13.90 8.59 -2.20
C GLU A 53 13.35 7.22 -2.63
N PHE A 54 12.10 7.22 -3.09
CA PHE A 54 11.46 6.07 -3.71
C PHE A 54 11.28 6.31 -5.20
N THR A 55 12.02 5.60 -6.04
CA THR A 55 11.84 5.67 -7.51
C THR A 55 10.81 4.64 -7.98
N PHE A 56 9.84 5.09 -8.78
CA PHE A 56 8.91 4.18 -9.45
C PHE A 56 9.52 3.63 -10.74
N ASP A 57 9.16 2.38 -11.06
CA ASP A 57 9.40 1.78 -12.36
C ASP A 57 8.59 2.53 -13.43
N ARG A 58 9.31 3.29 -14.25
CA ARG A 58 8.71 4.11 -15.30
C ARG A 58 7.95 3.29 -16.34
N GLY A 59 8.40 2.06 -16.62
CA GLY A 59 7.72 1.14 -17.54
C GLY A 59 6.35 0.75 -16.99
N VAL A 60 6.27 0.43 -15.71
CA VAL A 60 5.00 0.14 -15.01
C VAL A 60 4.08 1.36 -15.00
N ILE A 61 4.59 2.56 -14.65
CA ILE A 61 3.78 3.79 -14.66
C ILE A 61 3.18 4.05 -16.05
N LYS A 62 3.98 3.93 -17.11
CA LYS A 62 3.51 4.12 -18.49
C LYS A 62 2.44 3.09 -18.87
N MET A 63 2.69 1.81 -18.58
CA MET A 63 1.73 0.73 -18.84
C MET A 63 0.40 0.96 -18.09
N LEU A 64 0.44 1.41 -16.84
CA LEU A 64 -0.77 1.79 -16.10
C LEU A 64 -1.52 2.94 -16.80
N GLY A 65 -0.81 3.95 -17.29
CA GLY A 65 -1.41 5.06 -18.04
C GLY A 65 -2.06 4.64 -19.35
N GLU A 66 -1.52 3.61 -20.01
CA GLU A 66 -2.05 3.08 -21.29
C GLU A 66 -3.26 2.16 -21.08
N ASN A 67 -3.26 1.37 -20.00
CA ASN A 67 -4.29 0.34 -19.76
C ASN A 67 -5.43 0.81 -18.84
N LEU A 68 -5.26 1.91 -18.09
CA LEU A 68 -6.31 2.48 -17.27
C LEU A 68 -7.02 3.65 -17.98
N PRO A 69 -8.35 3.77 -17.84
CA PRO A 69 -9.09 4.94 -18.32
C PRO A 69 -8.52 6.25 -17.77
N ARG A 70 -8.51 7.30 -18.60
CA ARG A 70 -8.02 8.64 -18.23
C ARG A 70 -8.73 9.24 -17.00
N THR A 71 -9.97 8.83 -16.75
CA THR A 71 -10.77 9.25 -15.58
C THR A 71 -10.19 8.77 -14.25
N ILE A 72 -9.42 7.67 -14.24
CA ILE A 72 -8.77 7.13 -13.04
C ILE A 72 -7.43 7.81 -12.76
N HIS A 73 -6.74 8.31 -13.79
CA HIS A 73 -5.38 8.88 -13.66
C HIS A 73 -5.25 9.95 -12.55
N PRO A 74 -6.17 10.93 -12.39
CA PRO A 74 -6.06 11.92 -11.32
C PRO A 74 -6.53 11.42 -9.96
N ARG A 75 -7.15 10.23 -9.88
CA ARG A 75 -7.71 9.66 -8.65
C ARG A 75 -6.79 8.58 -8.06
N LEU A 76 -6.18 7.75 -8.91
CA LEU A 76 -5.35 6.63 -8.48
C LEU A 76 -4.04 7.14 -7.87
N LYS A 77 -3.82 6.81 -6.59
CA LYS A 77 -2.60 7.13 -5.85
C LYS A 77 -1.69 5.92 -5.77
N LEU A 78 -0.42 6.11 -6.13
CA LEU A 78 0.61 5.07 -6.12
C LEU A 78 1.64 5.29 -5.01
N PRO A 79 2.22 4.20 -4.47
CA PRO A 79 1.86 2.81 -4.75
C PRO A 79 0.49 2.43 -4.16
N VAL A 80 -0.15 1.40 -4.70
CA VAL A 80 -1.26 0.72 -4.03
C VAL A 80 -0.70 0.02 -2.80
N ILE A 81 -1.22 0.36 -1.62
CA ILE A 81 -0.75 -0.22 -0.36
C ILE A 81 -1.76 -1.24 0.12
N PHE A 82 -1.29 -2.47 0.31
CA PHE A 82 -2.00 -3.52 1.04
C PHE A 82 -1.50 -3.57 2.49
N PHE A 83 -2.41 -3.69 3.44
CA PHE A 83 -2.05 -3.81 4.85
C PHE A 83 -2.08 -5.28 5.27
N PHE A 84 -0.94 -5.77 5.74
CA PHE A 84 -0.82 -7.11 6.30
C PHE A 84 -0.97 -7.05 7.81
N ASN A 85 -1.90 -7.84 8.35
CA ASN A 85 -2.07 -8.00 9.78
C ASN A 85 -1.80 -9.45 10.16
N SER A 86 -0.87 -9.67 11.09
CA SER A 86 -0.47 -11.00 11.55
C SER A 86 -1.60 -11.81 12.20
N THR A 87 -2.64 -11.15 12.70
CA THR A 87 -3.81 -11.78 13.33
C THR A 87 -4.87 -12.26 12.35
N VAL A 88 -4.79 -11.86 11.07
CA VAL A 88 -5.69 -12.31 10.02
C VAL A 88 -4.89 -13.15 9.02
N PRO A 89 -4.93 -14.49 9.15
CA PRO A 89 -4.10 -15.36 8.34
C PRO A 89 -4.36 -15.19 6.84
N ASP A 90 -3.30 -15.36 6.05
CA ASP A 90 -3.33 -15.52 4.60
C ASP A 90 -4.06 -14.43 3.77
N SER A 91 -4.28 -13.26 4.35
CA SER A 91 -4.91 -12.14 3.63
C SER A 91 -4.24 -10.80 3.94
N CYS A 92 -4.42 -9.86 3.02
CA CYS A 92 -4.07 -8.47 3.20
C CYS A 92 -5.31 -7.61 2.95
N LEU A 93 -5.35 -6.47 3.62
CA LEU A 93 -6.42 -5.50 3.52
C LEU A 93 -6.11 -4.46 2.44
N LEU A 94 -7.07 -4.18 1.59
CA LEU A 94 -7.10 -3.01 0.71
C LEU A 94 -8.15 -2.04 1.24
N THR A 95 -7.78 -0.76 1.41
CA THR A 95 -8.67 0.30 1.92
C THR A 95 -8.83 1.46 0.94
N ASP A 96 -8.44 1.27 -0.31
CA ASP A 96 -8.49 2.29 -1.36
C ASP A 96 -9.37 1.79 -2.50
N GLU A 97 -10.58 2.34 -2.60
CA GLU A 97 -11.58 1.94 -3.58
C GLU A 97 -11.13 2.26 -5.02
N VAL A 98 -10.37 3.34 -5.23
CA VAL A 98 -9.82 3.67 -6.56
C VAL A 98 -8.76 2.66 -6.97
N ALA A 99 -7.96 2.18 -6.01
CA ALA A 99 -7.03 1.10 -6.27
C ALA A 99 -7.75 -0.21 -6.59
N LEU A 100 -8.87 -0.52 -5.91
CA LEU A 100 -9.71 -1.66 -6.27
C LEU A 100 -10.23 -1.55 -7.71
N GLU A 101 -10.83 -0.41 -8.06
CA GLU A 101 -11.35 -0.11 -9.40
C GLU A 101 -10.26 -0.34 -10.46
N ALA A 102 -9.05 0.20 -10.23
CA ALA A 102 -7.92 0.01 -11.13
C ALA A 102 -7.51 -1.47 -11.26
N LEU A 103 -7.40 -2.20 -10.16
CA LEU A 103 -7.04 -3.63 -10.17
C LEU A 103 -8.13 -4.50 -10.84
N GLN A 104 -9.40 -4.12 -10.75
CA GLN A 104 -10.49 -4.80 -11.46
C GLN A 104 -10.47 -4.53 -12.96
N ILE A 105 -10.14 -3.31 -13.39
CA ILE A 105 -9.99 -2.96 -14.80
C ILE A 105 -8.81 -3.71 -15.42
N LEU A 106 -7.69 -3.81 -14.68
CA LEU A 106 -6.50 -4.56 -15.11
C LEU A 106 -6.69 -6.08 -15.06
N GLY A 107 -7.82 -6.57 -14.55
CA GLY A 107 -8.14 -8.00 -14.46
C GLY A 107 -7.44 -8.74 -13.32
N GLU A 108 -6.79 -8.02 -12.39
CA GLU A 108 -6.09 -8.60 -11.24
C GLU A 108 -7.05 -9.05 -10.14
N LEU A 109 -8.20 -8.38 -10.03
CA LEU A 109 -9.26 -8.70 -9.10
C LEU A 109 -10.59 -8.85 -9.86
N SER A 110 -11.43 -9.78 -9.42
CA SER A 110 -12.76 -9.96 -10.00
C SER A 110 -13.63 -8.72 -9.80
N ARG A 111 -14.43 -8.37 -10.81
CA ARG A 111 -15.42 -7.28 -10.76
C ARG A 111 -16.52 -7.52 -9.71
N PHE A 112 -16.70 -8.76 -9.27
CA PHE A 112 -17.66 -9.14 -8.21
C PHE A 112 -17.09 -8.98 -6.80
N ARG A 113 -15.80 -8.61 -6.63
CA ARG A 113 -15.29 -8.29 -5.31
C ARG A 113 -15.81 -6.93 -4.89
N GLU A 114 -16.59 -6.93 -3.82
CA GLU A 114 -17.20 -5.72 -3.28
C GLU A 114 -16.32 -5.09 -2.21
N PHE A 115 -16.22 -3.76 -2.27
CA PHE A 115 -15.61 -2.94 -1.23
C PHE A 115 -16.66 -2.71 -0.14
N SER A 116 -16.61 -3.50 0.93
CA SER A 116 -17.62 -3.46 1.99
C SER A 116 -17.06 -2.89 3.28
N GLY A 117 -17.75 -1.92 3.87
CA GLY A 117 -17.31 -1.26 5.10
C GLY A 117 -15.96 -0.55 4.96
N GLY A 118 -15.65 -0.01 3.76
CA GLY A 118 -14.41 0.74 3.50
C GLY A 118 -13.17 -0.13 3.31
N LYS A 119 -13.34 -1.44 3.09
CA LYS A 119 -12.21 -2.38 2.98
C LYS A 119 -12.52 -3.59 2.10
N LEU A 120 -11.46 -4.25 1.64
CA LEU A 120 -11.50 -5.54 0.95
C LEU A 120 -10.36 -6.42 1.42
N TRP A 121 -10.66 -7.67 1.76
CA TRP A 121 -9.64 -8.69 2.03
C TRP A 121 -9.25 -9.41 0.74
N VAL A 122 -7.94 -9.46 0.48
CA VAL A 122 -7.36 -10.12 -0.68
C VAL A 122 -6.39 -11.19 -0.22
N GLY A 123 -6.47 -12.38 -0.79
CA GLY A 123 -5.58 -13.49 -0.44
C GLY A 123 -4.11 -13.12 -0.69
N ARG A 124 -3.25 -13.45 0.26
CA ARG A 124 -1.84 -13.05 0.26
C ARG A 124 -1.08 -13.50 -1.00
N ALA A 125 -1.38 -14.68 -1.54
CA ALA A 125 -0.80 -15.16 -2.78
C ALA A 125 -1.13 -14.27 -3.99
N ILE A 126 -2.36 -13.73 -4.04
CA ILE A 126 -2.80 -12.80 -5.09
C ILE A 126 -2.05 -11.48 -4.94
N VAL A 127 -1.96 -10.93 -3.72
CA VAL A 127 -1.24 -9.67 -3.47
C VAL A 127 0.23 -9.78 -3.89
N TYR A 128 0.90 -10.88 -3.54
CA TYR A 128 2.27 -11.11 -3.99
C TYR A 128 2.40 -11.27 -5.51
N ALA A 129 1.42 -11.90 -6.18
CA ALA A 129 1.42 -11.99 -7.64
C ALA A 129 1.28 -10.61 -8.30
N ILE A 130 0.37 -9.77 -7.80
CA ILE A 130 0.19 -8.39 -8.26
C ILE A 130 1.48 -7.59 -8.01
N MET A 131 2.06 -7.68 -6.81
CA MET A 131 3.30 -6.95 -6.47
C MET A 131 4.47 -7.33 -7.37
N ARG A 132 4.60 -8.61 -7.74
CA ARG A 132 5.61 -9.05 -8.71
C ARG A 132 5.34 -8.54 -10.13
N LYS A 133 4.06 -8.45 -10.54
CA LYS A 133 3.66 -7.98 -11.87
C LYS A 133 3.81 -6.46 -12.03
N TYR A 134 3.62 -5.71 -10.95
CA TYR A 134 3.68 -4.24 -10.93
C TYR A 134 4.73 -3.75 -9.92
N PRO A 135 6.03 -3.99 -10.18
CA PRO A 135 7.09 -3.58 -9.26
C PRO A 135 7.00 -2.08 -8.99
N THR A 136 7.24 -1.68 -7.73
CA THR A 136 7.18 -0.30 -7.20
C THR A 136 5.82 0.41 -7.24
N ALA A 137 4.84 -0.07 -8.02
CA ALA A 137 3.48 0.46 -8.04
C ALA A 137 2.58 -0.17 -6.96
N VAL A 138 3.07 -1.20 -6.27
CA VAL A 138 2.39 -1.90 -5.18
C VAL A 138 3.36 -2.13 -4.03
N GLN A 139 2.89 -1.90 -2.79
CA GLN A 139 3.64 -2.17 -1.57
C GLN A 139 2.76 -2.88 -0.54
N ILE A 140 3.39 -3.59 0.39
CA ILE A 140 2.74 -4.14 1.57
C ILE A 140 3.24 -3.36 2.77
N MET A 141 2.31 -2.93 3.62
CA MET A 141 2.61 -2.33 4.92
C MET A 141 2.20 -3.33 6.00
N MET A 142 3.08 -3.59 6.98
CA MET A 142 2.75 -4.42 8.13
C MET A 142 2.03 -3.57 9.19
N THR A 143 0.89 -4.02 9.69
CA THR A 143 0.04 -3.32 10.67
C THR A 143 -0.34 -4.19 11.84
#